data_AF-M7A296-F1
#
_entry.id   AF-M7A296-F1
#
_cell.length_a   1.000
_cell.length_b   1.000
_cell.length_c   1.000
_cell.angle_alpha   90.00
_cell.angle_beta   90.00
_cell.angle_gamma   90.00
#
_symmetry.space_group_name_H-M   'P 1'
#
loop_
_entity.id
_entity.type
_entity.pdbx_description
1 polymer ?
#
loop_
_entity_poly.entity_id
_entity_poly.type
_entity_poly.pdbx_seq_one_letter_code
_entity_poly.pdbx_strand_id
1 'polypeptide(L)'
;MYPSYIFVKISFFKDRVRILQLPGAHHFVFYLGKPYIIPEEDLDLVRTFLETYPDKIQVEIQEKLLPGKKVLIQEGPFAGFKAEIITKKKMKNKSSLNSPE
;
A
#
# COMPACT_ATOMS: atom_id res chain seq x y z
N MET A 1 5.32 -2.08 0.57
CA MET A 1 5.87 -2.25 -0.79
C MET A 1 5.18 -3.42 -1.46
N TYR A 2 4.95 -3.34 -2.77
CA TYR A 2 4.41 -4.44 -3.57
C TYR A 2 5.57 -5.13 -4.29
N PRO A 3 6.33 -6.03 -3.62
CA PRO A 3 7.43 -6.72 -4.28
C PRO A 3 6.89 -7.56 -5.43
N SER A 4 7.61 -7.54 -6.56
CA SER A 4 7.27 -8.30 -7.78
C SER A 4 6.00 -7.86 -8.52
N TYR A 5 5.49 -6.65 -8.28
CA TYR A 5 4.43 -6.03 -9.08
C TYR A 5 4.95 -4.82 -9.87
N ILE A 6 4.57 -4.73 -11.14
CA ILE A 6 4.87 -3.61 -12.03
C ILE A 6 3.56 -3.11 -12.62
N PHE A 7 3.26 -1.83 -12.41
CA PHE A 7 2.09 -1.16 -12.99
C PHE A 7 2.44 -0.63 -14.38
N VAL A 8 1.61 -0.93 -15.38
CA VAL A 8 1.86 -0.56 -16.79
C VAL A 8 0.64 0.13 -17.39
N LYS A 9 0.86 1.17 -18.21
CA LYS A 9 -0.18 1.86 -18.99
C LYS A 9 -0.01 1.48 -20.47
N ILE A 10 -0.82 0.53 -20.94
CA ILE A 10 -0.70 -0.08 -22.28
C ILE A 10 -2.06 -0.34 -22.91
N SER A 11 -2.10 -0.57 -24.22
CA SER A 11 -3.27 -1.17 -24.86
C SER A 11 -3.20 -2.69 -24.70
N PHE A 12 -3.98 -3.24 -23.76
CA PHE A 12 -3.84 -4.64 -23.34
C PHE A 12 -3.86 -5.64 -24.51
N PHE A 13 -4.83 -5.53 -25.42
CA PHE A 13 -4.94 -6.47 -26.54
C PHE A 13 -3.82 -6.35 -27.57
N LYS A 14 -3.19 -5.18 -27.69
CA LYS A 14 -2.10 -4.93 -28.63
C LYS A 14 -0.74 -5.31 -28.04
N ASP A 15 -0.52 -4.97 -26.77
CA ASP A 15 0.81 -4.93 -26.18
C ASP A 15 1.11 -6.13 -25.24
N ARG A 16 0.09 -6.90 -24.81
CA ARG A 16 0.26 -7.97 -23.78
C ARG A 16 1.38 -8.96 -24.09
N VAL A 17 1.52 -9.39 -25.36
CA VAL A 17 2.52 -10.39 -25.75
C VAL A 17 3.93 -9.81 -25.60
N ARG A 18 4.12 -8.56 -26.02
CA ARG A 18 5.41 -7.86 -25.90
C ARG A 18 5.82 -7.69 -24.45
N ILE A 19 4.87 -7.38 -23.56
CA ILE A 19 5.16 -7.19 -22.13
C ILE A 19 5.53 -8.53 -21.46
N LEU A 20 4.83 -9.63 -21.79
CA LEU A 20 5.15 -10.96 -21.23
C LEU A 20 6.50 -11.52 -21.71
N GLN A 21 7.06 -10.98 -22.81
CA GLN A 21 8.39 -11.34 -23.28
C GLN A 21 9.52 -10.60 -22.54
N LEU A 22 9.21 -9.59 -21.72
CA LEU A 22 10.22 -8.87 -20.96
C LEU A 22 10.86 -9.82 -19.92
N PRO A 23 12.19 -9.78 -19.75
CA PRO A 23 12.85 -10.55 -18.71
C PRO A 23 12.25 -10.26 -17.33
N GLY A 24 11.82 -11.30 -16.62
CA GLY A 24 11.20 -11.18 -15.30
C GLY A 24 9.69 -10.92 -15.31
N ALA A 25 9.06 -10.68 -16.46
CA ALA A 25 7.61 -10.65 -16.57
C ALA A 25 7.05 -12.08 -16.54
N HIS A 26 6.21 -12.39 -15.56
CA HIS A 26 5.62 -13.72 -15.42
C HIS A 26 4.19 -13.80 -15.95
N HIS A 27 3.29 -12.93 -15.45
CA HIS A 27 1.88 -12.94 -15.84
C HIS A 27 1.22 -11.59 -15.52
N PHE A 28 0.07 -11.32 -16.15
CA PHE A 28 -0.82 -10.23 -15.75
C PHE A 28 -1.74 -10.69 -14.63
N VAL A 29 -2.15 -9.76 -13.77
CA VAL A 29 -3.15 -10.01 -12.72
C VAL A 29 -4.55 -9.91 -13.33
N PHE A 30 -5.38 -10.91 -13.06
CA PHE A 30 -6.77 -10.97 -13.54
C PHE A 30 -7.75 -10.95 -12.37
N TYR A 31 -8.89 -10.29 -12.56
CA TYR A 31 -10.02 -10.31 -11.65
C TYR A 31 -11.25 -10.83 -12.41
N LEU A 32 -11.90 -11.86 -11.88
CA LEU A 32 -13.05 -12.53 -12.53
C LEU A 32 -12.78 -12.95 -13.99
N GLY A 33 -11.56 -13.41 -14.27
CA GLY A 33 -11.14 -13.86 -15.61
C GLY A 33 -10.86 -12.74 -16.61
N LYS A 34 -10.96 -11.46 -16.21
CA LYS A 34 -10.66 -10.31 -17.07
C LYS A 34 -9.42 -9.57 -16.57
N PRO A 35 -8.60 -9.00 -17.47
CA PRO A 35 -7.50 -8.15 -17.05
C PRO A 35 -8.09 -6.98 -16.28
N TYR A 36 -7.64 -6.79 -15.04
CA TYR A 36 -8.19 -5.74 -14.20
C TYR A 36 -7.57 -4.40 -14.59
N ILE A 37 -8.42 -3.48 -15.06
CA ILE A 37 -8.01 -2.09 -15.31
C ILE A 37 -8.07 -1.38 -13.97
N ILE A 38 -6.93 -0.90 -13.50
CA ILE A 38 -6.83 -0.19 -12.23
C ILE A 38 -7.35 1.24 -12.45
N PRO A 39 -8.31 1.71 -11.64
CA PRO A 39 -8.74 3.11 -11.65
C PRO A 39 -7.57 4.07 -11.40
N GLU A 40 -7.61 5.26 -11.99
CA GLU A 40 -6.54 6.25 -11.83
C GLU A 40 -6.42 6.74 -10.38
N GLU A 41 -7.55 6.87 -9.69
CA GLU A 41 -7.65 7.20 -8.26
C GLU A 41 -6.87 6.21 -7.37
N ASP A 42 -6.99 4.90 -7.66
CA ASP A 42 -6.27 3.85 -6.92
C ASP A 42 -4.77 3.89 -7.21
N LEU A 43 -4.37 4.19 -8.46
CA LEU A 43 -2.97 4.36 -8.83
C LEU A 43 -2.34 5.57 -8.14
N ASP A 44 -3.07 6.68 -8.04
CA ASP A 44 -2.60 7.87 -7.33
C ASP A 44 -2.40 7.60 -5.85
N LEU A 45 -3.30 6.82 -5.23
CA LEU A 45 -3.13 6.38 -3.86
C LEU A 45 -1.87 5.53 -3.67
N VAL A 46 -1.57 4.63 -4.62
CA VAL A 46 -0.31 3.85 -4.62
C VAL A 46 0.91 4.77 -4.76
N ARG A 47 0.86 5.79 -5.62
CA ARG A 47 1.94 6.78 -5.78
C ARG A 47 2.17 7.56 -4.48
N THR A 48 1.12 8.15 -3.92
CA THR A 48 1.20 8.88 -2.65
C THR A 48 1.76 8.00 -1.54
N PHE A 49 1.36 6.72 -1.48
CA PHE A 49 1.91 5.78 -0.51
C PHE A 49 3.42 5.58 -0.68
N LEU A 50 3.90 5.41 -1.92
CA LEU A 50 5.34 5.23 -2.20
C LEU A 50 6.16 6.49 -1.90
N GLU A 51 5.62 7.68 -2.12
CA GLU A 51 6.30 8.96 -1.86
C GLU A 51 6.30 9.33 -0.37
N THR A 52 5.26 8.96 0.36
CA THR A 52 5.08 9.33 1.77
C THR A 52 5.79 8.38 2.76
N TYR A 53 6.13 7.16 2.33
CA TYR A 53 6.84 6.17 3.14
C TYR A 53 8.33 6.11 2.79
N PRO A 54 9.20 6.76 3.58
CA PRO A 54 9.82 6.02 4.69
C PRO A 54 9.89 6.70 6.07
N ASP A 55 9.64 8.02 6.23
CA ASP A 55 10.20 8.75 7.38
C ASP A 55 9.24 9.40 8.40
N LYS A 56 7.90 9.29 8.25
CA LYS A 56 6.97 10.11 9.06
C LYS A 56 5.70 9.42 9.57
N ILE A 57 5.74 8.16 9.99
CA ILE A 57 4.60 7.60 10.74
C ILE A 57 4.87 7.68 12.24
N GLN A 58 4.34 8.71 12.88
CA GLN A 58 4.19 8.75 14.34
C GLN A 58 2.92 7.98 14.70
N VAL A 59 3.08 6.78 15.27
CA VAL A 59 1.95 5.98 15.75
C VAL A 59 1.69 6.35 17.21
N GLU A 60 0.70 7.21 17.46
CA GLU A 60 0.10 7.29 18.80
C GLU A 60 -0.85 6.12 19.00
N ILE A 61 -0.45 5.17 19.84
CA ILE A 61 -1.24 3.97 20.12
C ILE A 61 -2.41 4.39 21.03
N GLN A 62 -3.56 4.67 20.42
CA GLN A 62 -4.80 4.77 21.18
C GLN A 62 -5.15 3.38 21.76
N GLU A 63 -5.44 3.30 23.05
CA GLU A 63 -5.74 2.05 23.76
C GLU A 63 -6.93 1.27 23.15
N LYS A 64 -7.78 1.95 22.36
CA LYS A 64 -9.00 1.39 21.77
C LYS A 64 -8.81 0.60 20.47
N LEU A 65 -7.60 0.57 19.90
CA LEU A 65 -7.25 -0.20 18.71
C LEU A 65 -7.08 -1.69 19.07
N LEU A 66 -8.19 -2.44 19.01
CA LEU A 66 -8.26 -3.88 19.26
C LEU A 66 -8.50 -4.63 17.96
N PRO A 67 -7.91 -5.82 17.76
CA PRO A 67 -8.22 -6.68 16.62
C PRO A 67 -9.73 -6.93 16.45
N GLY A 68 -10.19 -7.04 15.22
CA GLY A 68 -11.61 -7.23 14.86
C GLY A 68 -12.45 -5.95 14.86
N LYS A 69 -11.90 -4.80 15.26
CA LYS A 69 -12.62 -3.53 15.17
C LYS A 69 -12.49 -2.91 13.79
N LYS A 70 -13.62 -2.39 13.30
CA LYS A 70 -13.67 -1.51 12.14
C LYS A 70 -13.30 -0.09 12.54
N VAL A 71 -12.43 0.54 11.79
CA VAL A 71 -11.94 1.91 11.99
C VAL A 71 -12.04 2.70 10.69
N LEU A 72 -12.19 4.02 10.82
CA LEU A 72 -12.05 4.94 9.70
C LEU A 72 -10.63 5.50 9.72
N ILE A 73 -9.92 5.40 8.60
CA ILE A 73 -8.59 5.99 8.46
C ILE A 73 -8.80 7.50 8.29
N GLN A 74 -8.27 8.31 9.21
CA GLN A 74 -8.47 9.76 9.19
C GLN A 74 -7.43 10.48 8.32
N GLU A 75 -6.20 9.97 8.27
CA GLU A 75 -5.07 10.63 7.63
C GLU A 75 -4.18 9.64 6.88
N GLY A 76 -3.40 10.16 5.93
CA GLY A 76 -2.52 9.37 5.07
C GLY A 76 -3.18 8.90 3.76
N PRO A 77 -2.49 8.10 2.95
CA PRO A 77 -2.94 7.72 1.60
C PRO A 77 -4.28 6.99 1.60
N PHE A 78 -4.58 6.24 2.66
CA PHE A 78 -5.85 5.52 2.80
C PHE A 78 -6.92 6.32 3.57
N ALA A 79 -6.76 7.63 3.77
CA ALA A 79 -7.76 8.46 4.46
C ALA A 79 -9.15 8.32 3.81
N GLY A 80 -10.18 8.25 4.65
CA GLY A 80 -11.56 8.03 4.24
C GLY A 80 -11.97 6.56 4.06
N PHE A 81 -11.01 5.63 3.99
CA PHE A 81 -11.33 4.20 3.91
C PHE A 81 -11.69 3.60 5.27
N LYS A 82 -12.66 2.67 5.26
CA LYS A 82 -12.98 1.83 6.41
C LYS A 82 -12.11 0.58 6.37
N ALA A 83 -11.38 0.31 7.45
CA ALA A 83 -10.50 -0.84 7.59
C ALA A 83 -10.83 -1.65 8.84
N GLU A 84 -10.39 -2.90 8.90
CA GLU A 84 -10.49 -3.75 10.08
C GLU A 84 -9.08 -3.99 10.66
N ILE A 85 -8.96 -3.90 11.99
CA ILE A 85 -7.70 -4.17 12.67
C ILE A 85 -7.46 -5.68 12.68
N ILE A 86 -6.48 -6.16 11.93
CA ILE A 86 -6.15 -7.59 11.87
C ILE A 86 -5.22 -7.98 13.02
N THR A 87 -4.17 -7.19 13.28
CA THR A 87 -3.21 -7.45 14.37
C THR A 87 -2.63 -6.15 14.91
N LYS A 88 -2.20 -6.16 16.18
CA LYS A 88 -1.48 -5.05 16.81
C LYS A 88 -0.01 -5.43 16.98
N LYS A 89 0.87 -4.85 16.18
CA LYS A 89 2.32 -5.01 16.37
C LYS A 89 2.84 -3.88 17.25
N LYS A 90 3.37 -4.20 18.44
CA LYS A 90 4.12 -3.22 19.25
C LYS A 90 5.41 -2.89 18.51
N MET A 91 5.54 -1.68 17.97
CA MET A 91 6.85 -1.14 17.62
C MET A 91 7.53 -0.68 18.91
N LYS A 92 8.74 -1.18 19.16
CA LYS A 92 9.62 -0.69 20.23
C LYS A 92 10.19 0.65 19.74
N ASN A 93 9.68 1.76 20.25
CA ASN A 93 10.33 3.06 20.03
C ASN A 93 11.71 2.99 20.70
N LYS A 94 12.79 3.10 19.92
CA LYS A 94 14.10 3.48 20.47
C LYS A 94 13.99 4.94 20.87
N SER A 95 13.64 5.21 22.12
CA SER A 95 13.81 6.53 22.72
C SER A 95 15.29 6.72 23.02
N SER A 96 16.04 7.38 22.13
CA SER A 96 17.26 8.07 22.54
C SER A 96 16.85 9.30 23.34
N LEU A 97 16.80 9.15 24.66
CA LEU A 97 16.70 10.25 25.59
C LEU A 97 18.10 10.85 25.71
N ASN A 98 18.39 11.88 24.91
CA ASN A 98 19.57 12.71 25.15
C ASN A 98 19.20 13.73 26.21
N SER A 99 19.66 13.49 27.44
CA SER A 99 19.86 14.51 28.46
C SER A 99 21.19 15.21 28.16
N PRO A 100 21.25 16.55 28.15
CA PRO A 100 22.46 17.25 28.53
C PRO A 100 22.27 17.89 29.90
N GLU A 101 23.22 17.60 30.79
CA GLU A 101 23.62 18.49 31.88
C GLU A 101 24.13 19.83 31.33
#